data_AF-A0A497G2C0-F1
#
_entry.id   AF-A0A497G2C0-F1
#
_cell.length_a   1.000
_cell.length_b   1.000
_cell.length_c   1.000
_cell.angle_alpha   90.00
_cell.angle_beta   90.00
_cell.angle_gamma   90.00
#
_symmetry.space_group_name_H-M   'P 1'
#
loop_
_entity.id
_entity.type
_entity.pdbx_description
1 polymer ?
#
loop_
_entity_poly.entity_id
_entity_poly.type
_entity_poly.pdbx_seq_one_letter_code
_entity_poly.pdbx_strand_id
1 'polypeptide(L)'
;MSELLIAAGVKKFIVYGGAGAIHPLVKIFDIVVPTWGIREEGTSYHYLPSDVVPKPSEKVVKILNKELSYAAQKLGVQLHTGGIWTTDAIFRETRDKVRKYSSMNVLAVDMESTALMSVAMYRDVDLGVALIVTDELHGETWKIHHDSAKATKVEEEVTKALFKALTKI
;
A
#
# COMPACT_ATOMS: atom_id res chain seq x y z
N MET A 1 -0.76 3.33 -16.52
CA MET A 1 -2.16 2.85 -16.65
C MET A 1 -3.16 3.82 -16.00
N SER A 2 -2.94 4.28 -14.76
CA SER A 2 -3.85 5.23 -14.06
C SER A 2 -4.12 6.51 -14.84
N GLU A 3 -3.10 7.11 -15.47
CA GLU A 3 -3.26 8.35 -16.24
C GLU A 3 -4.24 8.22 -17.42
N LEU A 4 -4.25 7.06 -18.10
CA LEU A 4 -5.19 6.81 -19.19
C LEU A 4 -6.63 6.73 -18.67
N LEU A 5 -6.82 6.12 -17.50
CA LEU A 5 -8.13 6.05 -16.85
C LEU A 5 -8.60 7.43 -16.38
N ILE A 6 -7.70 8.24 -15.82
CA ILE A 6 -7.99 9.63 -15.44
C ILE A 6 -8.37 10.46 -16.69
N ALA A 7 -7.62 10.32 -17.78
CA ALA A 7 -7.91 10.97 -19.05
C ALA A 7 -9.26 10.53 -19.65
N ALA A 8 -9.65 9.26 -19.44
CA ALA A 8 -10.95 8.73 -19.79
C ALA A 8 -12.09 9.15 -18.82
N GLY A 9 -11.80 9.96 -17.80
CA GLY A 9 -12.80 10.54 -16.90
C GLY A 9 -12.97 9.81 -15.57
N VAL A 10 -12.17 8.78 -15.26
CA VAL A 10 -12.22 8.12 -13.94
C VAL A 10 -11.65 9.05 -12.87
N LYS A 11 -12.39 9.23 -11.76
CA LYS A 11 -12.05 10.15 -10.67
C LYS A 11 -11.81 9.49 -9.31
N LYS A 12 -12.06 8.19 -9.21
CA LYS A 12 -12.06 7.45 -7.95
C LYS A 12 -11.35 6.12 -8.14
N PHE A 13 -10.33 5.87 -7.34
CA PHE A 13 -9.45 4.73 -7.47
C PHE A 13 -9.25 4.05 -6.12
N ILE A 14 -9.30 2.72 -6.14
CA ILE A 14 -8.75 1.87 -5.09
C ILE A 14 -7.70 1.01 -5.76
N VAL A 15 -6.47 1.11 -5.28
CA VAL A 15 -5.34 0.30 -5.72
C VAL A 15 -5.14 -0.82 -4.72
N TYR A 16 -4.92 -2.01 -5.24
CA TYR A 16 -4.72 -3.22 -4.46
C TYR A 16 -3.53 -4.00 -4.99
N GLY A 17 -2.68 -4.49 -4.08
CA GLY A 17 -1.46 -5.20 -4.44
C GLY A 17 -0.80 -5.90 -3.25
N GLY A 18 0.36 -6.51 -3.51
CA GLY A 18 1.23 -7.10 -2.50
C GLY A 18 2.26 -6.10 -1.98
N ALA A 19 2.82 -6.36 -0.80
CA ALA A 19 3.91 -5.56 -0.24
C ALA A 19 4.81 -6.38 0.70
N GLY A 20 6.07 -5.97 0.82
CA GLY A 20 7.01 -6.53 1.77
C GLY A 20 6.96 -5.79 3.11
N ALA A 21 6.79 -6.49 4.23
CA ALA A 21 6.79 -5.88 5.55
C ALA A 21 8.21 -5.46 5.96
N ILE A 22 8.40 -4.18 6.27
CA ILE A 22 9.67 -3.63 6.78
C ILE A 22 9.60 -3.25 8.27
N HIS A 23 8.40 -3.24 8.85
CA HIS A 23 8.18 -2.96 10.27
C HIS A 23 7.90 -4.25 11.06
N PRO A 24 8.54 -4.50 12.23
CA PRO A 24 8.39 -5.75 12.97
C PRO A 24 6.98 -6.07 13.49
N LEU A 25 6.09 -5.08 13.55
CA LEU A 25 4.69 -5.27 13.93
C LEU A 25 3.84 -5.86 12.80
N VAL A 26 4.32 -5.79 11.56
CA VAL A 26 3.57 -6.19 10.36
C VAL A 26 4.03 -7.59 9.96
N LYS A 27 3.09 -8.50 9.80
CA LYS A 27 3.35 -9.91 9.47
C LYS A 27 2.74 -10.28 8.14
N ILE A 28 3.24 -11.36 7.53
CA ILE A 28 2.60 -11.95 6.34
C ILE A 28 1.10 -12.16 6.56
N PHE A 29 0.31 -11.80 5.55
CA PHE A 29 -1.16 -11.75 5.50
C PHE A 29 -1.82 -10.57 6.22
N ASP A 30 -1.08 -9.77 6.98
CA ASP A 30 -1.65 -8.52 7.46
C ASP A 30 -1.96 -7.59 6.29
N ILE A 31 -2.90 -6.68 6.52
CA ILE A 31 -3.33 -5.68 5.56
C ILE A 31 -2.72 -4.34 5.95
N VAL A 32 -2.19 -3.61 4.98
CA VAL A 32 -1.65 -2.25 5.18
C VAL A 32 -2.45 -1.27 4.32
N VAL A 33 -2.94 -0.21 4.95
CA VAL A 33 -3.54 0.96 4.27
C VAL A 33 -2.57 2.14 4.47
N PRO A 34 -1.76 2.49 3.46
CA PRO A 34 -0.86 3.62 3.55
C PRO A 34 -1.59 4.96 3.77
N THR A 35 -0.93 5.91 4.45
CA THR A 35 -1.41 7.30 4.64
C THR A 35 -0.46 8.36 4.12
N TRP A 36 0.77 7.97 3.81
CA TRP A 36 1.82 8.77 3.21
C TRP A 36 2.91 7.83 2.69
N GLY A 37 3.85 8.31 1.86
CA GLY A 37 4.97 7.46 1.45
C GLY A 37 6.29 8.13 1.13
N ILE A 38 7.35 7.32 1.20
CA ILE A 38 8.73 7.64 0.80
C ILE A 38 8.92 7.29 -0.68
N ARG A 39 9.33 8.28 -1.46
CA ARG A 39 9.53 8.19 -2.92
C ARG A 39 10.96 7.77 -3.23
N GLU A 40 11.16 6.51 -3.57
CA GLU A 40 12.42 6.01 -4.12
C GLU A 40 12.23 5.37 -5.52
N GLU A 41 11.12 5.71 -6.17
CA GLU A 41 10.84 5.46 -7.58
C GLU A 41 10.92 6.77 -8.39
N GLY A 42 11.11 6.66 -9.71
CA GLY A 42 11.34 7.82 -10.58
C GLY A 42 10.09 8.60 -11.01
N THR A 43 8.92 7.95 -11.05
CA THR A 43 7.71 8.51 -11.66
C THR A 43 7.17 9.71 -10.89
N SER A 44 7.10 9.64 -9.56
CA SER A 44 6.50 10.68 -8.72
C SER A 44 7.13 12.07 -8.90
N TYR A 45 8.43 12.13 -9.19
CA TYR A 45 9.18 13.37 -9.39
C TYR A 45 8.78 14.14 -10.65
N HIS A 46 8.05 13.51 -11.57
CA HIS A 46 7.44 14.20 -12.71
C HIS A 46 6.12 14.91 -12.38
N TYR A 47 5.50 14.61 -11.23
CA TYR A 47 4.20 15.16 -10.84
C TYR A 47 4.26 16.07 -9.62
N LEU A 48 5.14 15.78 -8.67
CA LEU A 48 5.26 16.54 -7.42
C LEU A 48 6.70 17.00 -7.18
N PRO A 49 6.90 18.24 -6.67
CA PRO A 49 8.20 18.71 -6.17
C PRO A 49 8.82 17.72 -5.16
N SER A 50 10.15 17.70 -5.06
CA SER A 50 10.88 16.70 -4.26
C SER A 50 10.61 16.77 -2.75
N ASP A 51 10.19 17.93 -2.24
CA ASP A 51 9.87 18.18 -0.84
C ASP A 51 8.41 17.85 -0.48
N VAL A 52 7.58 17.52 -1.47
CA VAL A 52 6.17 17.13 -1.24
C VAL A 52 6.07 15.63 -0.95
N VAL A 53 5.49 15.32 0.20
CA VAL A 53 5.18 13.94 0.60
C VAL A 53 3.86 13.50 -0.05
N PRO A 54 3.85 12.41 -0.84
CA PRO A 54 2.65 11.91 -1.47
C PRO A 54 1.72 11.25 -0.46
N LYS A 55 0.41 11.46 -0.63
CA LYS A 55 -0.63 10.96 0.26
C LYS A 55 -1.85 10.50 -0.55
N PRO A 56 -2.57 9.45 -0.12
CA PRO A 56 -3.88 9.11 -0.65
C PRO A 56 -4.96 10.08 -0.13
N SER A 57 -6.17 9.96 -0.67
CA SER A 57 -7.35 10.70 -0.20
C SER A 57 -7.75 10.25 1.21
N GLU A 58 -7.79 11.19 2.16
CA GLU A 58 -8.15 10.90 3.56
C GLU A 58 -9.56 10.29 3.68
N LYS A 59 -10.49 10.72 2.83
CA LYS A 59 -11.85 10.16 2.77
C LYS A 59 -11.81 8.69 2.38
N VAL A 60 -11.05 8.36 1.33
CA VAL A 60 -10.93 6.98 0.85
C VAL A 60 -10.22 6.11 1.89
N VAL A 61 -9.16 6.59 2.54
CA VAL A 61 -8.48 5.87 3.63
C VAL A 61 -9.43 5.51 4.76
N LYS A 62 -10.29 6.45 5.20
CA LYS A 62 -11.29 6.18 6.25
C LYS A 62 -12.27 5.07 5.84
N ILE A 63 -12.71 5.07 4.59
CA ILE A 63 -13.61 4.05 4.05
C ILE A 63 -12.89 2.70 3.97
N LEU A 64 -11.67 2.65 3.43
CA LEU A 64 -10.86 1.44 3.35
C LEU A 64 -10.64 0.84 4.73
N ASN A 65 -10.23 1.64 5.71
CA ASN A 65 -10.01 1.17 7.07
C ASN A 65 -11.27 0.54 7.68
N LYS A 66 -12.43 1.16 7.48
CA LYS A 66 -13.70 0.61 7.97
C LYS A 66 -14.06 -0.71 7.29
N GLU A 67 -13.99 -0.80 5.97
CA GLU A 67 -14.41 -2.01 5.27
C GLU A 67 -13.41 -3.16 5.47
N LEU A 68 -12.12 -2.86 5.49
CA LEU A 68 -11.05 -3.85 5.68
C LEU A 68 -10.95 -4.33 7.13
N SER A 69 -11.35 -3.54 8.13
CA SER A 69 -11.32 -4.01 9.53
C SER A 69 -12.23 -5.22 9.76
N TYR A 70 -13.37 -5.28 9.07
CA TYR A 70 -14.27 -6.44 9.14
C TYR A 70 -13.65 -7.67 8.47
N ALA A 71 -12.98 -7.50 7.33
CA ALA A 71 -12.28 -8.58 6.65
C ALA A 71 -11.10 -9.11 7.50
N ALA A 72 -10.30 -8.19 8.06
CA ALA A 72 -9.19 -8.51 8.95
C ALA A 72 -9.64 -9.34 10.16
N GLN A 73 -10.71 -8.91 10.83
CA GLN A 73 -11.29 -9.64 11.97
C GLN A 73 -11.75 -11.05 11.57
N LYS A 74 -12.42 -11.20 10.42
CA LYS A 74 -12.90 -12.49 9.93
C LYS A 74 -11.75 -13.45 9.57
N LEU A 75 -10.64 -12.91 9.06
CA LEU A 75 -9.45 -13.66 8.68
C LEU A 75 -8.51 -13.95 9.86
N GLY A 76 -8.68 -13.26 10.99
CA GLY A 76 -7.77 -13.34 12.13
C GLY A 76 -6.40 -12.71 11.83
N VAL A 77 -6.34 -11.69 10.97
CA VAL A 77 -5.14 -10.92 10.63
C VAL A 77 -5.25 -9.49 11.15
N GLN A 78 -4.16 -8.73 11.15
CA GLN A 78 -4.17 -7.33 11.56
C GLN A 78 -4.34 -6.39 10.37
N LEU A 79 -4.96 -5.24 10.63
CA LEU A 79 -5.03 -4.12 9.71
C LEU A 79 -4.17 -2.99 10.29
N HIS A 80 -3.23 -2.50 9.48
CA HIS A 80 -2.31 -1.43 9.86
C HIS A 80 -2.51 -0.20 8.99
N THR A 81 -2.23 0.97 9.54
CA THR A 81 -2.24 2.25 8.83
C THR A 81 -0.94 2.99 9.14
N GLY A 82 -0.22 3.44 8.11
CA GLY A 82 1.08 4.09 8.31
C GLY A 82 1.77 4.48 7.01
N GLY A 83 3.10 4.62 7.04
CA GLY A 83 3.88 4.97 5.87
C GLY A 83 4.10 3.79 4.93
N ILE A 84 4.27 4.07 3.63
CA ILE A 84 4.76 3.12 2.63
C ILE A 84 6.08 3.62 2.03
N TRP A 85 6.99 2.73 1.72
CA TRP A 85 8.15 3.04 0.88
C TRP A 85 7.92 2.44 -0.50
N THR A 86 8.10 3.22 -1.56
CA THR A 86 8.02 2.69 -2.93
C THR A 86 9.38 2.80 -3.60
N THR A 87 9.83 1.74 -4.28
CA THR A 87 11.13 1.65 -4.96
C THR A 87 11.03 0.91 -6.28
N ASP A 88 11.80 1.34 -7.28
CA ASP A 88 11.92 0.63 -8.57
C ASP A 88 12.89 -0.58 -8.48
N ALA A 89 13.65 -0.70 -7.39
CA ALA A 89 14.76 -1.62 -7.27
C ALA A 89 14.63 -2.55 -6.05
N ILE A 90 13.88 -3.64 -6.21
CA ILE A 90 13.64 -4.64 -5.15
C ILE A 90 14.94 -5.17 -4.51
N PHE A 91 15.99 -5.42 -5.31
CA PHE A 91 17.30 -5.86 -4.78
C PHE A 91 18.12 -4.75 -4.11
N ARG A 92 17.60 -3.52 -4.01
CA ARG A 92 18.19 -2.39 -3.27
C ARG A 92 17.45 -2.10 -1.96
N GLU A 93 16.61 -3.02 -1.52
CA GLU A 93 15.98 -3.06 -0.20
C GLU A 93 16.98 -3.46 0.91
N THR A 94 18.05 -2.67 1.03
CA THR A 94 19.13 -2.95 1.98
C THR A 94 18.66 -2.89 3.44
N ARG A 95 19.28 -3.69 4.32
CA ARG A 95 18.97 -3.71 5.77
C ARG A 95 19.02 -2.33 6.42
N ASP A 96 19.93 -1.46 6.00
CA ASP A 96 20.03 -0.10 6.55
C ASP A 96 18.83 0.77 6.17
N LYS A 97 18.35 0.68 4.93
CA LYS A 97 17.13 1.36 4.50
C LYS A 97 15.90 0.82 5.21
N VAL A 98 15.76 -0.51 5.26
CA VAL A 98 14.69 -1.19 6.01
C VAL A 98 14.64 -0.67 7.44
N ARG A 99 15.76 -0.70 8.18
CA ARG A 99 15.83 -0.18 9.55
C ARG A 99 15.50 1.31 9.63
N LYS A 100 16.07 2.12 8.74
CA LYS A 100 15.86 3.57 8.71
C LYS A 100 14.38 3.90 8.50
N TYR A 101 13.75 3.37 7.45
CA TYR A 101 12.36 3.68 7.13
C TYR A 101 11.39 3.06 8.14
N SER A 102 11.67 1.86 8.64
CA SER A 102 10.94 1.25 9.74
C SER A 102 10.92 2.15 10.98
N SER A 103 12.06 2.76 11.36
CA SER A 103 12.13 3.71 12.48
C SER A 103 11.31 5.00 12.27
N MET A 104 10.92 5.30 11.03
CA MET A 104 10.06 6.42 10.66
C MET A 104 8.57 6.02 10.59
N ASN A 105 8.19 4.86 11.12
CA ASN A 105 6.84 4.29 11.04
C ASN A 105 6.38 4.02 9.59
N VAL A 106 7.33 3.68 8.71
CA VAL A 106 7.02 3.06 7.43
C VAL A 106 6.83 1.57 7.65
N LEU A 107 5.69 1.05 7.21
CA LEU A 107 5.21 -0.28 7.54
C LEU A 107 5.64 -1.33 6.53
N ALA A 108 5.61 -0.96 5.25
CA ALA A 108 5.88 -1.86 4.15
C ALA A 108 6.65 -1.18 3.01
N VAL A 109 7.09 -2.00 2.04
CA VAL A 109 7.67 -1.57 0.77
C VAL A 109 6.87 -2.16 -0.40
N ASP A 110 6.65 -1.37 -1.44
CA ASP A 110 6.04 -1.78 -2.71
C ASP A 110 6.74 -1.10 -3.90
N MET A 111 6.16 -1.19 -5.11
CA MET A 111 6.76 -0.65 -6.33
C MET A 111 5.86 0.37 -7.05
N GLU A 112 4.69 0.75 -6.51
CA GLU A 112 3.72 1.60 -7.21
C GLU A 112 3.07 2.70 -6.37
N SER A 113 2.97 2.55 -5.04
CA SER A 113 2.11 3.40 -4.20
C SER A 113 2.41 4.89 -4.30
N THR A 114 3.66 5.32 -4.14
CA THR A 114 3.97 6.75 -4.15
C THR A 114 3.82 7.38 -5.53
N ALA A 115 4.09 6.64 -6.60
CA ALA A 115 3.85 7.10 -7.97
C ALA A 115 2.35 7.37 -8.18
N LEU A 116 1.50 6.42 -7.79
CA LEU A 116 0.05 6.54 -7.95
C LEU A 116 -0.56 7.64 -7.08
N MET A 117 -0.12 7.77 -5.82
CA MET A 117 -0.50 8.89 -4.95
C MET A 117 -0.09 10.23 -5.54
N SER A 118 1.11 10.33 -6.12
CA SER A 118 1.61 11.58 -6.71
C SER A 118 0.81 12.01 -7.93
N VAL A 119 0.49 11.07 -8.82
CA VAL A 119 -0.39 11.32 -9.97
C VAL A 119 -1.79 11.72 -9.49
N ALA A 120 -2.34 11.03 -8.50
CA ALA A 120 -3.67 11.32 -7.98
C ALA A 120 -3.77 12.71 -7.35
N MET A 121 -2.78 13.10 -6.55
CA MET A 121 -2.68 14.46 -5.98
C MET A 121 -2.58 15.52 -7.08
N TYR A 122 -1.69 15.32 -8.07
CA TYR A 122 -1.51 16.29 -9.15
C TYR A 122 -2.75 16.45 -10.04
N ARG A 123 -3.50 15.36 -10.24
CA ARG A 123 -4.70 15.34 -11.09
C ARG A 123 -6.00 15.60 -10.33
N ASP A 124 -5.93 15.85 -9.02
CA ASP A 124 -7.07 16.05 -8.13
C ASP A 124 -8.13 14.94 -8.28
N VAL A 125 -7.70 13.70 -8.05
CA VAL A 125 -8.58 12.52 -8.03
C VAL A 125 -8.47 11.76 -6.72
N ASP A 126 -9.56 11.12 -6.32
CA ASP A 126 -9.61 10.32 -5.10
C ASP A 126 -8.89 8.98 -5.32
N LEU A 127 -7.83 8.73 -4.54
CA LEU A 127 -7.11 7.47 -4.55
C LEU A 127 -6.94 6.91 -3.14
N GLY A 128 -7.19 5.62 -2.98
CA GLY A 128 -6.80 4.84 -1.82
C GLY A 128 -5.94 3.64 -2.21
N VAL A 129 -5.13 3.17 -1.28
CA VAL A 129 -4.26 2.01 -1.47
C VAL A 129 -4.52 1.01 -0.34
N ALA A 130 -4.63 -0.26 -0.67
CA ALA A 130 -4.70 -1.37 0.28
C ALA A 130 -3.74 -2.47 -0.18
N LEU A 131 -2.85 -2.91 0.72
CA LEU A 131 -1.80 -3.87 0.40
C LEU A 131 -1.92 -5.08 1.31
N ILE A 132 -1.66 -6.27 0.78
CA ILE A 132 -1.50 -7.50 1.58
C ILE A 132 -0.02 -7.80 1.69
N VAL A 133 0.42 -8.12 2.91
CA VAL A 133 1.82 -8.45 3.16
C VAL A 133 2.11 -9.85 2.63
N THR A 134 3.02 -9.94 1.66
CA THR A 134 3.40 -11.20 0.99
C THR A 134 4.70 -11.79 1.53
N ASP A 135 5.53 -10.95 2.15
CA ASP A 135 6.88 -11.29 2.60
C ASP A 135 7.36 -10.33 3.70
N GLU A 136 8.41 -10.70 4.43
CA GLU A 136 8.99 -9.91 5.54
C GLU A 136 10.49 -9.65 5.33
N LEU A 137 10.90 -8.38 5.42
CA LEU A 137 12.28 -7.91 5.24
C LEU A 137 12.93 -7.41 6.53
N HIS A 138 12.16 -7.23 7.61
CA HIS A 138 12.65 -6.68 8.88
C HIS A 138 13.56 -7.64 9.68
N GLY A 139 13.57 -8.93 9.32
CA GLY A 139 14.41 -9.96 9.94
C GLY A 139 15.85 -10.02 9.42
N GLU A 140 16.59 -11.05 9.86
CA GLU A 140 17.93 -11.31 9.33
C GLU A 140 17.91 -11.91 7.92
N THR A 141 16.84 -12.66 7.62
CA THR A 141 16.60 -13.28 6.32
C THR A 141 15.29 -12.76 5.74
N TRP A 142 15.24 -12.67 4.41
CA TRP A 142 14.01 -12.40 3.70
C TRP A 142 13.08 -13.61 3.80
N LYS A 143 11.90 -13.42 4.39
CA LYS A 143 10.90 -14.47 4.51
C LYS A 143 9.84 -14.29 3.45
N ILE A 144 9.76 -15.24 2.54
CA ILE A 144 8.73 -15.27 1.50
C ILE A 144 7.71 -16.34 1.86
N HIS A 145 6.43 -16.04 1.67
CA HIS A 145 5.38 -16.98 1.93
C HIS A 145 4.97 -17.78 0.68
N HIS A 146 4.66 -19.07 0.86
CA HIS A 146 4.30 -19.97 -0.24
C HIS A 146 2.96 -20.71 -0.03
N ASP A 147 2.23 -20.53 1.08
CA ASP A 147 0.90 -21.17 1.26
C ASP A 147 -0.15 -20.49 0.38
N SER A 148 -0.55 -21.19 -0.67
CA SER A 148 -1.53 -20.71 -1.63
C SER A 148 -2.96 -20.68 -1.08
N ALA A 149 -3.31 -21.55 -0.13
CA ALA A 149 -4.69 -21.67 0.35
C ALA A 149 -5.06 -20.51 1.28
N LYS A 150 -4.19 -20.17 2.24
CA LYS A 150 -4.41 -19.00 3.10
C LYS A 150 -4.32 -17.70 2.30
N ALA A 151 -3.36 -17.58 1.38
CA ALA A 151 -3.25 -16.43 0.50
C ALA A 151 -4.55 -16.18 -0.27
N THR A 152 -5.05 -17.20 -0.98
CA THR A 152 -6.32 -17.11 -1.75
C THR A 152 -7.48 -16.63 -0.88
N LYS A 153 -7.63 -17.20 0.33
CA LYS A 153 -8.72 -16.81 1.24
C LYS A 153 -8.62 -15.35 1.68
N VAL A 154 -7.40 -14.87 1.97
CA VAL A 154 -7.16 -13.47 2.37
C VAL A 154 -7.46 -12.55 1.19
N GLU A 155 -6.94 -12.86 0.00
CA GLU A 155 -7.18 -12.08 -1.23
C GLU A 155 -8.68 -11.98 -1.57
N GLU A 156 -9.43 -13.08 -1.46
CA GLU A 156 -10.87 -13.10 -1.71
C GLU A 156 -11.64 -12.18 -0.76
N GLU A 157 -11.38 -12.27 0.54
CA GLU A 157 -12.10 -11.48 1.55
C GLU A 157 -11.72 -10.00 1.50
N VAL A 158 -10.44 -9.69 1.24
CA VAL A 158 -9.98 -8.32 1.00
C VAL A 158 -10.64 -7.76 -0.25
N THR A 159 -10.62 -8.49 -1.37
CA THR A 159 -11.26 -8.05 -2.63
C THR A 159 -12.74 -7.75 -2.45
N LYS A 160 -13.48 -8.60 -1.72
CA LYS A 160 -14.90 -8.34 -1.38
C LYS A 160 -15.06 -7.04 -0.58
N ALA A 161 -14.17 -6.76 0.37
CA ALA A 161 -14.20 -5.53 1.15
C ALA A 161 -13.86 -4.29 0.29
N LEU A 162 -12.91 -4.42 -0.64
CA LEU A 162 -12.55 -3.34 -1.57
C LEU A 162 -13.70 -2.98 -2.51
N PHE A 163 -14.43 -3.96 -3.04
CA PHE A 163 -15.64 -3.67 -3.84
C PHE A 163 -16.71 -2.94 -3.02
N LYS A 164 -16.89 -3.28 -1.73
CA LYS A 164 -17.79 -2.55 -0.83
C LYS A 164 -17.30 -1.14 -0.53
N ALA A 165 -15.98 -0.93 -0.44
CA ALA A 165 -15.39 0.38 -0.28
C ALA A 165 -15.59 1.24 -1.55
N LEU A 166 -15.43 0.65 -2.72
CA LEU A 166 -15.56 1.33 -4.01
C LEU A 166 -16.97 1.93 -4.22
N THR A 167 -18.02 1.30 -3.70
CA THR A 167 -19.39 1.84 -3.78
C THR A 167 -19.66 3.00 -2.81
N LYS A 168 -18.72 3.29 -1.90
CA LYS A 168 -18.85 4.30 -0.84
C LYS A 168 -17.94 5.52 -1.04
N ILE A 169 -17.00 5.47 -1.99
CA ILE A 169 -16.11 6.59 -2.31
C ILE A 169 -16.77 7.58 -3.27
#